data_AF-X0XJ82-F1
#
_entry.id   AF-X0XJ82-F1
#
_cell.length_a   1.000
_cell.length_b   1.000
_cell.length_c   1.000
_cell.angle_alpha   90.00
_cell.angle_beta   90.00
_cell.angle_gamma   90.00
#
_symmetry.space_group_name_H-M   'P 1'
#
loop_
_entity.id
_entity.type
_entity.pdbx_description
1 polymer ?
#
loop_
_entity_poly.entity_id
_entity_poly.type
_entity_poly.pdbx_seq_one_letter_code
_entity_poly.pdbx_strand_id
1 'polypeptide(L)'
;MGIPMEIPEVPDLGPKYIPIEDIVELIGNKGLTYEEAGKILGIAKQSVWERCKKYGIEREGLKKYKKARAEIFALTGKNLFDLTQDDIKGMNTYQRIVAGGILYDKERLERDKSTSNVSYADVTKSIQVIEEEIRVEKAKLGYDNNDLGDE
;
A
#
# COMPACT_ATOMS: atom_id res chain seq x y z
N MET A 1 -0.18 -33.80 -31.48
CA MET A 1 -0.82 -34.41 -30.30
C MET A 1 -0.73 -33.39 -29.16
N GLY A 2 -1.81 -32.66 -28.90
CA GLY A 2 -1.86 -31.73 -27.76
C GLY A 2 -2.28 -32.51 -26.52
N ILE A 3 -1.48 -32.45 -25.46
CA ILE A 3 -1.82 -33.07 -24.18
C ILE A 3 -3.00 -32.26 -23.61
N PRO A 4 -4.16 -32.86 -23.34
CA PRO A 4 -5.24 -32.16 -22.67
C PRO A 4 -4.77 -31.81 -21.26
N MET A 5 -4.65 -30.51 -21.00
CA MET A 5 -4.33 -29.98 -19.69
C MET A 5 -5.61 -30.06 -18.86
N GLU A 6 -5.74 -31.12 -18.05
CA GLU A 6 -6.80 -31.20 -17.05
C GLU A 6 -6.62 -30.02 -16.09
N ILE A 7 -7.56 -29.08 -16.15
CA ILE A 7 -7.67 -28.01 -15.16
C ILE A 7 -8.14 -28.70 -13.87
N PRO A 8 -7.34 -28.72 -12.80
CA PRO A 8 -7.75 -29.37 -11.56
C PRO A 8 -9.03 -28.70 -11.05
N GLU A 9 -10.04 -29.50 -10.73
CA GLU A 9 -11.29 -29.02 -10.16
C GLU A 9 -11.01 -28.17 -8.92
N VAL A 10 -11.53 -26.93 -8.94
CA VAL A 10 -11.43 -26.02 -7.80
C VAL A 10 -12.32 -26.60 -6.69
N PRO A 11 -11.77 -26.92 -5.51
CA PRO A 11 -12.56 -27.55 -4.46
C PRO A 11 -13.72 -26.64 -4.04
N ASP A 12 -14.88 -27.25 -3.80
CA ASP A 12 -16.08 -26.56 -3.32
C ASP A 12 -15.83 -25.90 -1.97
N LEU A 13 -15.62 -24.58 -1.99
CA LEU A 13 -15.27 -23.75 -0.85
C LEU A 13 -16.52 -23.12 -0.24
N GLY A 14 -17.21 -23.89 0.61
CA GLY A 14 -18.11 -23.31 1.60
C GLY A 14 -17.39 -22.28 2.50
N PRO A 15 -18.13 -21.61 3.40
CA PRO A 15 -18.44 -20.18 3.28
C PRO A 15 -17.24 -19.30 2.84
N LYS A 16 -17.43 -18.48 1.79
CA LYS A 16 -16.51 -17.44 1.26
C LYS A 16 -15.04 -17.69 1.60
N TYR A 17 -14.30 -18.31 0.68
CA TYR A 17 -12.84 -18.27 0.74
C TYR A 17 -12.38 -16.81 0.64
N ILE A 18 -11.88 -16.28 1.76
CA ILE A 18 -11.32 -14.94 1.85
C ILE A 18 -9.81 -15.10 2.00
N PRO A 19 -8.99 -14.57 1.09
CA PRO A 19 -7.53 -14.54 1.25
C PRO A 19 -7.10 -13.91 2.59
N ILE A 20 -5.95 -14.31 3.13
CA ILE A 20 -5.44 -13.73 4.40
C ILE A 20 -4.93 -12.30 4.18
N GLU A 21 -4.51 -12.02 2.95
CA GLU A 21 -4.03 -10.74 2.44
C GLU A 21 -5.09 -9.64 2.64
N ASP A 22 -6.36 -9.95 2.38
CA ASP A 22 -7.47 -9.01 2.55
C ASP A 22 -7.66 -8.64 4.03
N ILE A 23 -7.51 -9.62 4.92
CA ILE A 23 -7.58 -9.40 6.39
C ILE A 23 -6.41 -8.51 6.84
N VAL A 24 -5.21 -8.77 6.33
CA VAL A 24 -4.00 -7.98 6.61
C VAL A 24 -4.13 -6.55 6.08
N GLU A 25 -4.70 -6.34 4.91
CA GLU A 25 -4.92 -5.01 4.36
C GLU A 25 -5.88 -4.20 5.25
N LEU A 26 -7.02 -4.78 5.64
CA LEU A 26 -8.01 -4.07 6.45
C LEU A 26 -7.49 -3.73 7.86
N ILE A 27 -6.82 -4.67 8.53
CA ILE A 27 -6.37 -4.50 9.91
C ILE A 27 -5.02 -3.78 9.96
N GLY A 28 -4.08 -4.23 9.13
CA GLY A 28 -2.75 -3.68 9.01
C GLY A 28 -2.77 -2.32 8.32
N ASN A 29 -3.21 -2.26 7.06
CA ASN A 29 -3.12 -1.04 6.25
C ASN A 29 -4.19 0.00 6.59
N LYS A 30 -5.44 -0.40 6.84
CA LYS A 30 -6.54 0.54 7.16
C LYS A 30 -6.75 0.75 8.66
N GLY A 31 -6.06 -0.02 9.52
CA GLY A 31 -6.10 0.14 10.97
C GLY A 31 -7.42 -0.29 11.63
N LEU A 32 -8.28 -0.98 10.87
CA LEU A 32 -9.61 -1.38 11.29
C LEU A 32 -9.58 -2.37 12.46
N THR A 33 -10.67 -2.41 13.20
CA THR A 33 -10.94 -3.43 14.22
C THR A 33 -11.27 -4.76 13.55
N TYR A 34 -11.12 -5.86 14.29
CA TYR A 34 -11.55 -7.19 13.81
C TYR A 34 -13.06 -7.23 13.48
N GLU A 35 -13.85 -6.38 14.14
CA GLU A 35 -15.29 -6.28 13.92
C GLU A 35 -15.61 -5.56 12.61
N GLU A 36 -14.97 -4.43 12.33
CA GLU A 36 -15.11 -3.69 11.07
C GLU A 36 -14.59 -4.52 9.89
N ALA A 37 -13.44 -5.17 10.06
CA ALA A 37 -12.91 -6.08 9.04
C ALA A 37 -13.87 -7.24 8.75
N GLY A 38 -14.49 -7.82 9.80
CA GLY A 38 -15.50 -8.86 9.64
C GLY A 38 -16.75 -8.38 8.89
N LYS A 39 -17.24 -7.17 9.19
CA LYS A 39 -18.39 -6.56 8.49
C LYS A 39 -18.10 -6.36 7.00
N ILE A 40 -16.90 -5.88 6.64
CA ILE A 40 -16.49 -5.66 5.25
C ILE A 40 -16.35 -6.99 4.50
N LEU A 41 -15.72 -7.98 5.14
CA LEU A 41 -15.43 -9.28 4.54
C LEU A 41 -16.63 -10.23 4.56
N GLY A 42 -17.69 -9.89 5.30
CA GLY A 42 -18.86 -10.74 5.48
C GLY A 42 -18.58 -12.00 6.31
N ILE A 43 -17.63 -11.92 7.26
CA ILE A 43 -17.28 -13.00 8.18
C ILE A 43 -17.36 -12.55 9.63
N ALA A 44 -17.53 -13.50 10.54
CA ALA A 44 -17.59 -13.20 11.96
C ALA A 44 -16.25 -12.62 12.47
N LYS A 45 -16.33 -11.66 13.41
CA LYS A 45 -15.17 -11.09 14.12
C LYS A 45 -14.23 -12.18 14.66
N GLN A 46 -14.79 -13.28 15.17
CA GLN A 46 -14.01 -14.38 15.74
C GLN A 46 -13.18 -15.10 14.68
N SER A 47 -13.74 -15.34 13.49
CA SER A 47 -13.02 -15.91 12.35
C SER A 47 -11.86 -15.00 11.90
N VAL A 48 -12.06 -13.68 11.91
CA VAL A 48 -10.97 -12.71 11.64
C VAL A 48 -9.86 -12.85 12.68
N TRP A 49 -10.21 -12.87 13.97
CA TRP A 49 -9.23 -12.97 15.06
C TRP A 49 -8.44 -14.28 15.05
N GLU A 50 -9.09 -15.42 14.86
CA GLU A 50 -8.43 -16.73 14.79
C GLU A 50 -7.42 -16.79 13.65
N ARG A 51 -7.80 -16.22 12.49
CA ARG A 51 -6.91 -16.11 11.34
C ARG A 51 -5.72 -15.19 11.64
N CYS A 52 -5.95 -14.01 12.23
CA CYS A 52 -4.85 -13.14 12.65
C CYS A 52 -3.90 -13.85 13.61
N LYS A 53 -4.42 -14.55 14.62
CA LYS A 53 -3.63 -15.30 15.60
C LYS A 53 -2.79 -16.40 14.94
N LYS A 54 -3.36 -17.17 14.01
CA LYS A 54 -2.67 -18.25 13.29
C LYS A 54 -1.45 -17.75 12.52
N TYR A 55 -1.53 -16.54 11.97
CA TYR A 55 -0.45 -15.92 11.18
C TYR A 55 0.41 -14.93 11.98
N GLY A 56 0.24 -14.85 13.31
CA GLY A 56 1.04 -13.94 14.15
C GLY A 56 0.76 -12.45 13.91
N ILE A 57 -0.43 -12.12 13.39
CA ILE A 57 -0.83 -10.76 13.07
C ILE A 57 -1.39 -10.09 14.34
N GLU A 58 -0.57 -9.29 15.01
CA GLU A 58 -0.99 -8.49 16.17
C GLU A 58 -1.30 -7.05 15.76
N ARG A 59 -2.52 -6.57 16.07
CA ARG A 59 -2.94 -5.20 15.75
C ARG A 59 -2.05 -4.13 16.39
N GLU A 60 -1.63 -4.33 17.65
CA GLU A 60 -0.71 -3.40 18.31
C GLU A 60 0.69 -3.46 17.68
N GLY A 61 1.17 -4.66 17.34
CA GLY A 61 2.42 -4.85 16.61
C GLY A 61 2.41 -4.13 15.26
N LEU A 62 1.32 -4.23 14.51
CA LEU A 62 1.15 -3.54 13.22
C LEU A 62 1.08 -2.02 13.36
N LYS A 63 0.38 -1.50 14.37
CA LYS A 63 0.36 -0.06 14.66
C LYS A 63 1.74 0.46 15.03
N LYS A 64 2.46 -0.25 15.91
CA LYS A 64 3.83 0.08 16.30
C LYS A 64 4.78 0.03 15.10
N TYR A 65 4.69 -1.03 14.28
CA TYR A 65 5.47 -1.18 13.05
C TYR A 65 5.26 -0.01 12.10
N LYS A 66 4.01 0.35 11.81
CA LYS A 66 3.69 1.49 10.94
C LYS A 66 4.25 2.82 11.43
N LYS A 67 4.09 3.10 12.73
CA LYS A 67 4.62 4.33 13.35
C LYS A 67 6.15 4.36 13.32
N ALA A 68 6.79 3.20 13.47
CA ALA A 68 8.24 3.06 13.49
C ALA A 68 8.83 2.71 12.11
N ARG A 69 8.03 2.65 11.04
CA ARG A 69 8.44 2.06 9.76
C ARG A 69 9.64 2.79 9.15
N ALA A 70 9.64 4.12 9.22
CA ALA A 70 10.79 4.94 8.83
C ALA A 70 12.05 4.62 9.65
N GLU A 71 11.92 4.49 10.98
CA GLU A 71 13.05 4.15 11.85
C GLU A 71 13.59 2.75 11.57
N ILE A 72 12.71 1.79 11.26
CA ILE A 72 13.07 0.43 10.87
C ILE A 72 13.85 0.44 9.56
N PHE A 73 13.40 1.20 8.55
CA PHE A 73 14.15 1.34 7.30
C PHE A 73 15.52 2.01 7.51
N ALA A 74 15.59 3.06 8.32
CA ALA A 74 16.86 3.73 8.66
C ALA A 74 17.83 2.78 9.38
N LEU A 75 17.35 2.04 10.39
CA LEU A 75 18.17 1.09 11.15
C LEU A 75 18.63 -0.08 10.28
N THR A 76 17.74 -0.63 9.45
CA THR A 76 18.08 -1.73 8.54
C THR A 76 19.08 -1.27 7.48
N GLY A 77 18.91 -0.06 6.94
CA GLY A 77 19.87 0.56 6.03
C GLY A 77 21.23 0.73 6.70
N LYS A 78 21.27 1.25 7.93
CA LYS A 78 22.51 1.34 8.71
C LYS A 78 23.19 -0.02 8.87
N ASN A 79 22.45 -1.04 9.29
CA ASN A 79 22.98 -2.40 9.47
C ASN A 79 23.46 -3.02 8.16
N LEU A 80 22.88 -2.62 7.02
CA LEU A 80 23.34 -3.03 5.69
C LEU A 80 24.67 -2.38 5.29
N PHE A 81 25.10 -1.32 5.96
CA PHE A 81 26.41 -0.69 5.74
C PHE A 81 27.39 -0.93 6.87
N ASP A 82 26.93 -1.45 8.00
CA ASP A 82 27.77 -1.85 9.14
C ASP A 82 28.41 -3.22 8.84
N LEU A 83 29.50 -3.19 8.08
CA LEU A 83 30.19 -4.37 7.56
C LEU A 83 31.54 -4.59 8.23
N THR A 84 31.83 -5.86 8.53
CA THR A 84 33.20 -6.28 8.87
C THR A 84 34.00 -6.59 7.59
N GLN A 85 35.33 -6.61 7.70
CA GLN A 85 36.23 -6.98 6.59
C GLN A 85 35.94 -8.39 6.02
N ASP A 86 35.38 -9.28 6.84
CA ASP A 86 35.09 -10.65 6.43
C ASP A 86 33.78 -10.76 5.63
N ASP A 87 32.79 -9.92 5.94
CA ASP A 87 31.55 -9.83 5.17
C ASP A 87 31.78 -9.28 3.74
N ILE A 88 32.75 -8.37 3.59
CA ILE A 88 33.10 -7.75 2.29
C ILE A 88 33.68 -8.78 1.31
N LYS A 89 34.37 -9.81 1.82
CA LYS A 89 35.00 -10.84 0.96
C LYS A 89 34.01 -11.84 0.38
N GLY A 90 32.83 -12.01 1.00
CA GLY A 90 31.82 -13.00 0.61
C GLY A 90 30.58 -12.44 -0.07
N MET A 91 30.40 -11.11 -0.11
CA MET A 91 29.14 -10.50 -0.56
C MET A 91 29.21 -9.82 -1.92
N ASN A 92 28.08 -9.86 -2.63
CA ASN A 92 27.85 -9.05 -3.81
C ASN A 92 27.55 -7.60 -3.39
N THR A 93 28.60 -6.77 -3.36
CA THR A 93 28.55 -5.34 -3.00
C THR A 93 27.48 -4.56 -3.77
N TYR A 94 27.24 -4.91 -5.04
CA TYR A 94 26.23 -4.26 -5.86
C TYR A 94 24.81 -4.43 -5.30
N GLN A 95 24.44 -5.66 -4.90
CA GLN A 95 23.11 -5.93 -4.33
C GLN A 95 22.87 -5.15 -3.03
N ARG A 96 23.90 -4.98 -2.21
CA ARG A 96 23.81 -4.17 -0.98
C ARG A 96 23.66 -2.69 -1.26
N ILE A 97 24.40 -2.13 -2.21
CA ILE A 97 24.25 -0.72 -2.61
C ILE A 97 22.83 -0.48 -3.12
N VAL A 98 22.31 -1.37 -3.96
CA VAL A 98 20.94 -1.30 -4.48
C VAL A 98 19.92 -1.40 -3.34
N ALA A 99 20.06 -2.39 -2.45
CA ALA A 99 19.15 -2.55 -1.31
C ALA A 99 19.20 -1.35 -0.35
N GLY A 100 20.38 -0.78 -0.10
CA GLY A 100 20.54 0.42 0.71
C GLY A 100 19.86 1.65 0.08
N GLY A 101 19.99 1.82 -1.24
CA GLY A 101 19.27 2.85 -1.98
C GLY A 101 17.75 2.70 -1.89
N ILE A 102 17.23 1.47 -2.01
CA ILE A 102 15.80 1.18 -1.87
C ILE A 102 15.32 1.51 -0.44
N LEU A 103 16.04 1.07 0.58
CA LEU A 103 15.67 1.33 1.98
C LEU A 103 15.68 2.83 2.31
N TYR A 104 16.67 3.57 1.81
CA TYR A 104 16.75 5.02 1.97
C TYR A 104 15.58 5.75 1.28
N ASP A 105 15.21 5.32 0.08
CA ASP A 105 14.06 5.89 -0.63
C ASP A 105 12.74 5.62 0.12
N LYS A 106 12.55 4.40 0.63
CA LYS A 106 11.38 4.07 1.46
C LYS A 106 11.34 4.86 2.75
N GLU A 107 12.46 5.01 3.45
CA GLU A 107 12.56 5.88 4.63
C GLU A 107 12.11 7.32 4.33
N ARG A 108 12.56 7.89 3.21
CA ARG A 108 12.18 9.25 2.81
C ARG A 108 10.70 9.37 2.48
N LEU A 109 10.11 8.37 1.82
CA LEU A 109 8.68 8.31 1.52
C LEU A 109 7.85 8.26 2.81
N GLU A 110 8.27 7.45 3.78
CA GLU A 110 7.57 7.34 5.08
C GLU A 110 7.66 8.61 5.95
N ARG A 111 8.60 9.51 5.66
CA ARG A 111 8.81 10.76 6.39
C ARG A 111 8.22 11.98 5.65
N ASP A 112 7.42 11.76 4.62
CA ASP A 112 6.86 12.80 3.75
C ASP A 112 7.93 13.75 3.15
N LYS A 113 9.18 13.26 3.02
CA LYS A 113 10.31 14.00 2.44
C LYS A 113 10.48 13.73 0.94
N SER A 114 9.49 13.09 0.32
CA SER A 114 9.46 12.87 -1.13
C SER A 114 8.62 13.97 -1.77
N THR A 115 9.31 14.92 -2.40
CA THR A 115 8.69 16.05 -3.10
C THR A 115 8.16 15.68 -4.49
N SER A 116 8.28 14.42 -4.92
CA SER A 116 7.99 13.99 -6.30
C SER A 116 6.98 12.87 -6.48
N ASN A 117 6.49 12.24 -5.40
CA ASN A 117 5.40 11.26 -5.53
C ASN A 117 4.03 11.94 -5.42
N VAL A 118 3.77 12.90 -6.30
CA VAL A 118 2.40 13.33 -6.54
C VAL A 118 1.74 12.21 -7.35
N SER A 119 0.79 11.49 -6.75
CA SER A 119 -0.02 10.53 -7.47
C SER A 119 -0.75 11.29 -8.59
N TYR A 120 -0.56 10.89 -9.85
CA TYR A 120 -1.29 11.48 -10.98
C TYR A 120 -2.81 11.45 -10.76
N ALA A 121 -3.31 10.47 -10.00
CA ALA A 121 -4.72 10.39 -9.62
C ALA A 121 -5.15 11.53 -8.68
N ASP A 122 -4.27 12.00 -7.79
CA ASP A 122 -4.56 13.11 -6.90
C ASP A 122 -4.52 14.44 -7.65
N VAL A 123 -3.57 14.61 -8.59
CA VAL A 123 -3.57 15.76 -9.51
C VAL A 123 -4.86 15.83 -10.32
N THR A 124 -5.32 14.70 -10.85
CA THR A 124 -6.54 14.63 -11.67
C THR A 124 -7.78 15.04 -10.86
N LYS A 125 -7.88 14.60 -9.60
CA LYS A 125 -8.98 15.02 -8.72
C LYS A 125 -8.91 16.51 -8.38
N SER A 126 -7.71 17.04 -8.11
CA SER A 126 -7.53 18.48 -7.86
C SER A 126 -7.91 19.32 -9.08
N ILE A 127 -7.57 18.86 -10.29
CA ILE A 127 -7.98 19.52 -11.55
C ILE A 127 -9.51 19.54 -11.66
N GLN A 128 -10.19 18.41 -11.44
CA GLN A 128 -11.66 18.34 -11.51
C GLN A 128 -12.35 19.27 -10.50
N VAL A 129 -11.81 19.38 -9.29
CA VAL A 129 -12.33 20.30 -8.27
C VAL A 129 -12.14 21.76 -8.70
N ILE A 130 -10.96 22.10 -9.23
CA ILE A 130 -10.67 23.46 -9.71
C ILE A 130 -11.54 23.81 -10.93
N GLU A 131 -11.73 22.90 -11.86
CA GLU A 131 -12.59 23.09 -13.03
C GLU A 131 -14.05 23.34 -12.62
N GLU A 132 -14.53 22.62 -11.62
CA GLU A 132 -15.88 22.81 -11.07
C GLU A 132 -16.03 24.16 -10.35
N GLU A 133 -15.03 24.57 -9.56
CA GLU A 133 -15.00 25.90 -8.94
C GLU A 133 -14.99 27.03 -9.98
N ILE A 134 -14.18 26.89 -11.03
CA ILE A 134 -14.14 27.83 -12.15
C ILE A 134 -15.50 27.88 -12.86
N ARG A 135 -16.16 26.73 -13.06
CA ARG A 135 -17.49 26.67 -13.67
C ARG A 135 -18.53 27.42 -12.84
N VAL A 136 -18.55 27.18 -11.52
CA VAL A 136 -19.47 27.84 -10.58
C VAL A 136 -19.22 29.35 -10.57
N GLU A 137 -17.97 29.78 -10.54
CA GLU A 137 -17.63 31.20 -10.49
C GLU A 137 -17.93 31.92 -11.81
N LYS A 138 -17.67 31.27 -12.96
CA LYS A 138 -18.06 31.77 -14.28
C LYS A 138 -19.58 31.93 -14.41
N ALA A 139 -20.36 30.98 -13.87
CA ALA A 139 -21.82 31.07 -13.83
C ALA A 139 -22.31 32.26 -12.98
N LYS A 140 -21.64 32.56 -11.85
CA LYS A 140 -21.96 33.75 -11.03
C LYS A 140 -21.63 35.06 -11.76
N LEU A 141 -20.59 35.06 -12.57
CA LEU A 141 -20.15 36.22 -13.36
C LEU A 141 -20.91 36.37 -14.69
N GLY A 142 -21.81 35.43 -15.03
CA GLY A 142 -22.67 35.51 -16.21
C GLY A 142 -22.00 35.15 -17.54
N TYR A 143 -20.87 34.43 -17.51
CA TYR A 143 -20.26 33.89 -18.72
C TYR A 143 -21.01 32.64 -19.20
N ASP A 144 -21.37 32.60 -20.48
CA ASP A 144 -22.05 31.45 -21.11
C ASP A 144 -21.03 30.43 -21.63
N ASN A 145 -21.35 29.14 -21.61
CA ASN A 145 -20.41 28.04 -21.88
C ASN A 145 -19.90 27.94 -23.34
N ASN A 146 -20.24 28.90 -24.21
CA ASN A 146 -19.91 28.90 -25.63
C ASN A 146 -18.64 29.69 -25.99
N ASP A 147 -17.98 30.37 -25.05
CA ASP A 147 -16.81 31.22 -25.34
C ASP A 147 -15.47 30.47 -25.44
N LEU A 148 -15.47 29.13 -25.43
CA LEU A 148 -14.24 28.33 -25.51
C LEU A 148 -14.41 27.15 -26.47
N GLY A 149 -14.29 27.42 -27.76
CA GLY A 149 -14.08 26.38 -28.77
C GLY A 149 -14.27 26.88 -30.19
N ASP A 150 -13.19 27.39 -30.79
CA ASP A 150 -12.70 26.97 -32.12
C ASP A 150 -11.43 27.76 -32.48
N GLU A 151 -10.27 27.34 -31.96
CA GLU A 151 -8.95 27.42 -32.65
C GLU A 151 -8.08 26.22 -32.26
#